data_AF-A0A3M1GMP9-F1
#
_entry.id   AF-A0A3M1GMP9-F1
#
_cell.length_a   1.000
_cell.length_b   1.000
_cell.length_c   1.000
_cell.angle_alpha   90.00
_cell.angle_beta   90.00
_cell.angle_gamma   90.00
#
_symmetry.space_group_name_H-M   'P 1'
#
loop_
_entity.id
_entity.type
_entity.pdbx_description
1 polymer ?
#
loop_
_entity_poly.entity_id
_entity_poly.type
_entity_poly.pdbx_seq_one_letter_code
_entity_poly.pdbx_strand_id
1 'polypeptide(L)'
;HHSATADRTTGAPVGNAHVFFDYHVRVRGWTHGGYNYVITGTGEIEYALDEKISAYHAGFKDPDNSAGLEYGQYWNNHYLAICLAGWFSDNRTYRDASGRLHPIPNRHTAPSEAQMKALTDLVQYLRQKYSIPVENVRGHRELAGNSTECPGQNFDPARFRETLRALDEAAAGPPEPQPEVHPGEHVVLLADADQYLTAAMAYIWRFQPDVSFALEEAEGRWPYVTLVGSAEAVSGDLIARLKTGGARLVQPVVGSPETVQAALDSLVARNQRFDTSTTPTPEPPAPEPWRTYTVQPGDTLSFIARQFYGDSSRWRLIFEANRDILTDPGQIFPGMLIKIPPLSE
;
A
#
# COMPACT_ATOMS: atom_id res chain seq x y z
N HIS A 1 0.19 20.14 7.25
CA HIS A 1 0.56 21.55 7.52
C HIS A 1 0.23 22.43 6.33
N HIS A 2 0.17 23.75 6.53
CA HIS A 2 0.34 24.73 5.45
C HIS A 2 1.55 25.63 5.74
N SER A 3 2.11 26.28 4.73
CA SER A 3 3.28 27.15 4.91
C SER A 3 2.91 28.58 5.33
N ALA A 4 1.63 28.97 5.23
CA ALA A 4 1.15 30.35 5.39
C ALA A 4 1.86 31.34 4.44
N THR A 5 2.23 30.88 3.25
CA THR A 5 2.87 31.69 2.21
C THR A 5 1.92 31.93 1.04
N ALA A 6 1.90 33.15 0.52
CA ALA A 6 1.14 33.51 -0.67
C ALA A 6 1.86 34.63 -1.42
N ASP A 7 1.72 34.63 -2.75
CA ASP A 7 2.09 35.77 -3.57
C ASP A 7 1.24 36.98 -3.16
N ARG A 8 1.89 38.13 -2.94
CA ARG A 8 1.23 39.31 -2.37
C ARG A 8 0.27 39.98 -3.35
N THR A 9 0.44 39.77 -4.66
CA THR A 9 -0.31 40.44 -5.72
C THR A 9 -1.51 39.59 -6.17
N THR A 10 -1.31 38.29 -6.29
CA THR A 10 -2.29 37.33 -6.82
C THR A 10 -2.98 36.54 -5.71
N GLY A 11 -2.31 36.40 -4.55
CA GLY A 11 -2.74 35.53 -3.46
C GLY A 11 -2.44 34.05 -3.72
N ALA A 12 -1.76 33.71 -4.81
CA ALA A 12 -1.46 32.33 -5.20
C ALA A 12 -0.47 31.66 -4.23
N PRO A 13 -0.52 30.34 -4.06
CA PRO A 13 0.44 29.64 -3.21
C PRO A 13 1.88 29.77 -3.75
N VAL A 14 2.84 29.98 -2.85
CA VAL A 14 4.27 30.12 -3.21
C VAL A 14 5.18 29.36 -2.25
N GLY A 15 6.34 28.94 -2.73
CA GLY A 15 7.34 28.25 -1.93
C GLY A 15 7.46 26.76 -2.25
N ASN A 16 8.55 26.17 -1.78
CA ASN A 16 8.97 24.81 -2.05
C ASN A 16 9.83 24.28 -0.88
N ALA A 17 10.26 23.02 -0.94
CA ALA A 17 11.04 22.37 0.11
C ALA A 17 12.32 23.13 0.44
N HIS A 18 13.08 23.53 -0.58
CA HIS A 18 14.35 24.24 -0.41
C HIS A 18 14.16 25.57 0.33
N VAL A 19 13.21 26.40 -0.11
CA VAL A 19 12.93 27.71 0.52
C VAL A 19 12.48 27.56 1.97
N PHE A 20 11.62 26.57 2.26
CA PHE A 20 11.16 26.34 3.63
C PHE A 20 12.29 25.80 4.52
N PHE A 21 13.12 24.90 4.01
CA PHE A 21 14.30 24.40 4.72
C PHE A 21 15.27 25.54 5.06
N ASP A 22 15.62 26.37 4.08
CA ASP A 22 16.52 27.52 4.28
C ASP A 22 15.97 28.49 5.34
N TYR A 23 14.67 28.76 5.33
CA TYR A 23 14.04 29.59 6.36
C TYR A 23 14.17 28.96 7.76
N HIS A 24 13.91 27.65 7.89
CA HIS A 24 14.03 26.96 9.18
C HIS A 24 15.46 27.01 9.72
N VAL A 25 16.47 26.74 8.89
CA VAL A 25 17.86 26.71 9.35
C VAL A 25 18.39 28.12 9.58
N ARG A 26 18.26 29.01 8.59
CA ARG A 26 18.95 30.32 8.62
C ARG A 26 18.21 31.37 9.43
N VAL A 27 16.88 31.31 9.47
CA VAL A 27 16.05 32.33 10.15
C VAL A 27 15.57 31.84 11.51
N ARG A 28 15.17 30.56 11.61
CA ARG A 28 14.69 29.97 12.89
C ARG A 28 15.80 29.32 13.71
N GLY A 29 16.99 29.13 13.14
CA GLY A 29 18.14 28.52 13.83
C GLY A 29 17.98 27.02 14.09
N TRP A 30 17.11 26.34 13.34
CA TRP A 30 16.91 24.91 13.48
C TRP A 30 18.06 24.13 12.85
N THR A 31 18.33 22.93 13.36
CA THR A 31 19.37 22.04 12.83
C THR A 31 18.99 21.41 11.48
N HIS A 32 17.69 21.31 11.19
CA HIS A 32 17.17 20.82 9.91
C HIS A 32 15.75 21.35 9.64
N GLY A 33 15.16 20.90 8.53
CA GLY A 33 13.83 21.30 8.08
C GLY A 33 12.69 20.83 8.98
N GLY A 34 11.57 21.54 8.88
CA GLY A 34 10.34 21.25 9.60
C GLY A 34 9.37 20.30 8.89
N TYR A 35 9.69 19.78 7.70
CA TYR A 35 8.77 18.91 6.95
C TYR A 35 9.53 17.77 6.27
N ASN A 36 8.95 16.57 6.21
CA ASN A 36 9.46 15.46 5.41
C ASN A 36 9.09 15.63 3.94
N TYR A 37 7.89 16.17 3.68
CA TYR A 37 7.36 16.41 2.35
C TYR A 37 6.78 17.82 2.22
N VAL A 38 6.97 18.43 1.06
CA VAL A 38 6.31 19.69 0.69
C VAL A 38 5.56 19.48 -0.62
N ILE A 39 4.31 19.94 -0.68
CA ILE A 39 3.51 19.92 -1.91
C ILE A 39 3.39 21.37 -2.39
N THR A 40 3.96 21.68 -3.55
CA THR A 40 4.01 23.05 -4.09
C THR A 40 2.61 23.51 -4.53
N GLY A 41 2.49 24.78 -4.93
CA GLY A 41 1.22 25.34 -5.45
C GLY A 41 0.69 24.62 -6.69
N THR A 42 1.57 23.99 -7.48
CA THR A 42 1.24 23.23 -8.69
C THR A 42 0.88 21.77 -8.41
N GLY A 43 1.03 21.30 -7.18
CA GLY A 43 0.79 19.91 -6.79
C GLY A 43 2.01 19.00 -6.93
N GLU A 44 3.19 19.54 -7.21
CA GLU A 44 4.44 18.76 -7.20
C GLU A 44 4.80 18.35 -5.77
N ILE A 45 5.14 17.08 -5.58
CA ILE A 45 5.58 16.53 -4.29
C ILE A 45 7.11 16.58 -4.24
N GLU A 46 7.64 17.36 -3.30
CA GLU A 46 9.07 17.47 -3.04
C GLU A 46 9.44 16.76 -1.73
N TYR A 47 10.41 15.86 -1.81
CA TYR A 47 11.01 15.22 -0.65
C TYR A 47 11.99 16.18 0.03
N ALA A 48 11.69 16.59 1.26
CA ALA A 48 12.40 17.66 1.96
C ALA A 48 13.33 17.15 3.07
N LEU A 49 12.93 16.08 3.77
CA LEU A 49 13.71 15.50 4.86
C LEU A 49 13.45 14.00 4.93
N ASP A 50 14.50 13.23 5.23
CA ASP A 50 14.40 11.78 5.32
C ASP A 50 13.31 11.34 6.31
N GLU A 51 12.51 10.33 5.93
CA GLU A 51 11.40 9.81 6.76
C GLU A 51 11.87 9.23 8.09
N LYS A 52 13.16 8.88 8.21
CA LYS A 52 13.81 8.40 9.45
C LYS A 52 14.31 9.55 10.33
N ILE A 53 14.27 10.78 9.85
CA ILE A 53 14.67 11.97 10.60
C ILE A 53 13.41 12.68 11.10
N SER A 54 13.35 12.92 12.41
CA SER A 54 12.27 13.66 13.05
C SER A 54 12.21 15.08 12.52
N ALA A 55 11.14 15.45 11.82
CA ALA A 55 10.94 16.83 11.38
C ALA A 55 10.54 17.73 12.56
N TYR A 56 10.95 19.00 12.56
CA TYR A 56 10.51 19.97 13.58
C TYR A 56 9.25 20.70 13.14
N HIS A 57 8.09 20.08 13.37
CA HIS A 57 6.82 20.51 12.78
C HIS A 57 5.73 20.84 13.79
N ALA A 58 5.84 20.27 14.99
CA ALA A 58 4.94 20.51 16.10
C ALA A 58 5.80 20.92 17.31
N GLY A 59 5.72 22.19 17.68
CA GLY A 59 6.52 22.76 18.76
C GLY A 59 5.66 23.65 19.65
N PHE A 60 5.87 23.55 20.95
CA PHE A 60 5.19 24.36 21.92
C PHE A 60 5.90 25.71 22.09
N LYS A 61 5.14 26.80 22.17
CA LYS A 61 5.68 28.18 22.18
C LYS A 61 5.92 28.75 23.57
N ASP A 62 5.33 28.15 24.60
CA ASP A 62 5.48 28.62 25.97
C ASP A 62 6.53 27.77 26.71
N PRO A 63 7.73 28.33 26.97
CA PRO A 63 8.86 27.61 27.56
C PRO A 63 8.62 27.21 29.02
N ASP A 64 7.63 27.78 29.69
CA ASP A 64 7.33 27.51 31.10
C ASP A 64 6.35 26.33 31.29
N ASN A 65 5.83 25.77 30.18
CA ASN A 65 4.96 24.60 30.19
C ASN A 65 5.72 23.33 29.76
N SER A 66 6.27 22.63 30.76
CA SER A 66 7.04 21.40 30.55
C SER A 66 6.23 20.28 29.87
N ALA A 67 4.92 20.18 30.13
CA ALA A 67 4.05 19.20 29.48
C ALA A 67 3.87 19.51 27.98
N GLY A 68 3.77 20.79 27.62
CA GLY A 68 3.69 21.24 26.23
C GLY A 68 4.95 20.89 25.42
N LEU A 69 6.13 21.05 26.02
CA LEU A 69 7.41 20.68 25.41
C LEU A 69 7.50 19.17 25.11
N GLU A 70 7.02 18.34 26.03
CA GLU A 70 6.98 16.88 25.89
C GLU A 70 6.05 16.45 24.74
N TYR A 71 4.86 17.06 24.62
CA TYR A 71 3.95 16.80 23.50
C TYR A 71 4.53 17.20 22.14
N GLY A 72 5.14 18.37 22.02
CA GLY A 72 5.76 18.82 20.77
C GLY A 72 6.84 17.84 20.29
N GLN A 73 7.70 17.41 21.22
CA GLN A 73 8.76 16.46 20.89
C GLN A 73 8.21 15.07 20.52
N TYR A 74 7.14 14.62 21.19
CA TYR A 74 6.43 13.40 20.81
C TYR A 74 5.94 13.46 19.36
N TRP A 75 5.26 14.54 18.97
CA TRP A 75 4.74 14.71 17.61
C TRP A 75 5.86 14.73 16.56
N ASN A 76 6.98 15.39 16.83
CA ASN A 76 8.13 15.42 15.93
C ASN A 76 8.77 14.04 15.75
N ASN A 77 8.79 13.22 16.80
CA ASN A 77 9.44 11.91 16.79
C ASN A 77 8.57 10.78 16.20
N HIS A 78 7.24 10.94 16.19
CA HIS A 78 6.31 9.86 15.82
C HIS A 78 5.48 10.14 14.56
N TYR A 79 5.56 11.35 13.99
CA TYR A 79 4.75 11.73 12.83
C TYR A 79 5.60 12.27 11.69
N LEU A 80 5.29 11.79 10.48
CA LEU A 80 5.74 12.41 9.25
C LEU A 80 5.01 13.74 9.03
N ALA A 81 5.76 14.75 8.58
CA ALA A 81 5.25 16.09 8.37
C ALA A 81 5.13 16.42 6.88
N ILE A 82 3.89 16.62 6.42
CA ILE A 82 3.58 17.07 5.05
C ILE A 82 3.10 18.53 5.11
N CYS A 83 3.71 19.40 4.30
CA CYS A 83 3.31 20.80 4.19
C CYS A 83 2.81 21.14 2.79
N LEU A 84 1.57 21.64 2.71
CA LEU A 84 1.06 22.27 1.52
C LEU A 84 1.60 23.71 1.43
N ALA A 85 2.28 24.06 0.35
CA ALA A 85 2.65 25.44 0.07
C ALA A 85 1.37 26.25 -0.14
N GLY A 86 1.16 27.31 0.65
CA GLY A 86 -0.04 28.14 0.57
C GLY A 86 -0.48 28.70 1.92
N TRP A 87 -1.39 29.67 1.86
CA TRP A 87 -2.05 30.25 3.02
C TRP A 87 -3.56 30.03 2.92
N PHE A 88 -4.06 28.93 3.50
CA PHE A 88 -5.45 28.48 3.36
C PHE A 88 -6.41 29.06 4.42
N SER A 89 -6.37 30.36 4.62
CA SER A 89 -7.31 31.10 5.47
C SER A 89 -7.80 32.32 4.72
N ASP A 90 -8.96 32.86 5.10
CA ASP A 90 -9.44 34.14 4.59
C ASP A 90 -8.79 35.32 5.32
N ASN A 91 -9.03 36.54 4.84
CA ASN A 91 -8.57 37.81 5.44
C ASN A 91 -7.05 37.88 5.66
N ARG A 92 -6.29 37.36 4.70
CA ARG A 92 -4.83 37.26 4.76
C ARG A 92 -4.19 38.64 4.69
N THR A 93 -3.17 38.86 5.52
CA THR A 93 -2.45 40.14 5.58
C THR A 93 -0.96 39.92 5.73
N TYR A 94 -0.15 40.87 5.25
CA TYR A 94 1.30 40.89 5.49
C TYR A 94 1.75 42.27 5.96
N ARG A 95 2.88 42.31 6.67
CA ARG A 95 3.55 43.56 7.04
C ARG A 95 4.67 43.86 6.06
N ASP A 96 4.73 45.10 5.58
CA ASP A 96 5.88 45.59 4.81
C ASP A 96 7.07 45.94 5.72
N ALA A 97 8.17 46.42 5.14
CA ALA A 97 9.37 46.80 5.88
C ALA A 97 9.14 47.95 6.88
N SER A 98 8.09 48.77 6.69
CA SER A 98 7.69 49.82 7.62
C SER A 98 6.78 49.31 8.75
N GLY A 99 6.39 48.04 8.71
CA GLY A 99 5.46 47.42 9.66
C GLY A 99 3.98 47.66 9.33
N ARG A 100 3.67 48.39 8.25
CA ARG A 100 2.31 48.65 7.79
C ARG A 100 1.67 47.35 7.27
N LEU A 101 0.42 47.14 7.64
CA LEU A 101 -0.36 45.97 7.25
C LEU A 101 -1.00 46.17 5.87
N HIS A 102 -0.87 45.18 5.00
CA HIS A 102 -1.44 45.15 3.66
C HIS A 102 -2.27 43.89 3.46
N PRO A 103 -3.44 43.98 2.80
CA PRO A 103 -4.24 42.80 2.47
C PRO A 103 -3.58 41.98 1.36
N ILE A 104 -3.80 40.67 1.40
CA ILE A 104 -3.49 39.74 0.30
C ILE A 104 -4.85 39.32 -0.32
N PRO A 105 -4.98 39.25 -1.65
CA PRO A 105 -6.24 38.83 -2.28
C PRO A 105 -6.69 37.43 -1.85
N ASN A 106 -7.98 37.21 -1.60
CA ASN A 106 -8.53 35.91 -1.17
C ASN A 106 -8.89 34.96 -2.33
N ARG A 107 -8.12 34.96 -3.44
CA ARG A 107 -8.44 34.13 -4.63
C ARG A 107 -7.99 32.66 -4.51
N HIS A 108 -7.10 32.35 -3.57
CA HIS A 108 -6.53 31.01 -3.37
C HIS A 108 -6.45 30.68 -1.87
N THR A 109 -7.60 30.74 -1.19
CA THR A 109 -7.68 30.51 0.26
C THR A 109 -8.01 29.05 0.61
N ALA A 110 -8.15 28.16 -0.36
CA ALA A 110 -8.20 26.70 -0.18
C ALA A 110 -7.10 26.04 -1.02
N PRO A 111 -6.64 24.82 -0.68
CA PRO A 111 -5.71 24.10 -1.54
C PRO A 111 -6.30 23.84 -2.92
N SER A 112 -5.45 23.85 -3.93
CA SER A 112 -5.88 23.53 -5.30
C SER A 112 -6.24 22.06 -5.46
N GLU A 113 -6.98 21.72 -6.51
CA GLU A 113 -7.29 20.33 -6.85
C GLU A 113 -6.01 19.50 -7.06
N ALA A 114 -4.99 20.08 -7.71
CA ALA A 114 -3.69 19.44 -7.90
C ALA A 114 -3.00 19.14 -6.55
N GLN A 115 -3.04 20.10 -5.60
CA GLN A 115 -2.52 19.90 -4.26
C GLN A 115 -3.28 18.82 -3.49
N MET A 116 -4.62 18.82 -3.58
CA MET A 116 -5.45 17.83 -2.90
C MET A 116 -5.24 16.43 -3.48
N LYS A 117 -5.10 16.30 -4.81
CA LYS A 117 -4.76 15.03 -5.46
C LYS A 117 -3.40 14.53 -4.98
N ALA A 118 -2.36 15.36 -5.06
CA ALA A 118 -1.02 15.01 -4.62
C ALA A 118 -0.97 14.63 -3.13
N LEU A 119 -1.69 15.36 -2.28
CA LEU A 119 -1.80 15.04 -0.86
C LEU A 119 -2.47 13.69 -0.63
N THR A 120 -3.56 13.41 -1.35
CA THR A 120 -4.31 12.16 -1.25
C THR A 120 -3.43 10.98 -1.65
N ASP A 121 -2.75 11.08 -2.80
CA ASP A 121 -1.87 10.03 -3.32
C ASP A 121 -0.69 9.77 -2.38
N LEU A 122 -0.02 10.84 -1.92
CA LEU A 122 1.10 10.74 -0.97
C LEU A 122 0.66 10.13 0.36
N VAL A 123 -0.45 10.58 0.94
CA VAL A 123 -0.93 10.08 2.23
C VAL A 123 -1.34 8.61 2.11
N GLN A 124 -2.01 8.19 1.04
CA GLN A 124 -2.30 6.78 0.82
C GLN A 124 -1.03 5.94 0.72
N TYR A 125 -0.04 6.38 -0.06
CA TYR A 125 1.25 5.71 -0.18
C TYR A 125 1.94 5.54 1.17
N LEU A 126 2.08 6.62 1.95
CA LEU A 126 2.74 6.57 3.26
C LEU A 126 1.98 5.72 4.26
N ARG A 127 0.64 5.77 4.24
CA ARG A 127 -0.20 4.93 5.08
C ARG A 127 -0.01 3.46 4.78
N GLN A 128 0.03 3.06 3.52
CA GLN A 128 0.28 1.67 3.13
C GLN A 128 1.70 1.25 3.50
N LYS A 129 2.71 2.07 3.16
CA LYS A 129 4.13 1.81 3.46
C LYS A 129 4.41 1.58 4.94
N TYR A 130 3.79 2.37 5.81
CA TYR A 130 4.05 2.38 7.24
C TYR A 130 2.89 1.84 8.09
N SER A 131 1.87 1.27 7.46
CA SER A 131 0.65 0.79 8.14
C SER A 131 0.02 1.86 9.05
N ILE A 132 -0.02 3.11 8.59
CA ILE A 132 -0.56 4.25 9.37
C ILE A 132 -2.09 4.25 9.21
N PRO A 133 -2.84 4.15 10.31
CA PRO A 133 -4.29 4.12 10.22
C PRO A 133 -4.86 5.54 9.99
N VAL A 134 -6.07 5.65 9.44
CA VAL A 134 -6.66 6.94 9.01
C VAL A 134 -6.73 7.96 10.17
N GLU A 135 -7.01 7.50 11.39
CA GLU A 135 -7.09 8.31 12.60
C GLU A 135 -5.77 8.98 12.99
N ASN A 136 -4.65 8.51 12.44
CA ASN A 136 -3.33 9.11 12.62
C ASN A 136 -2.96 10.11 11.52
N VAL A 137 -3.84 10.35 10.54
CA VAL A 137 -3.73 11.47 9.60
C VAL A 137 -4.38 12.70 10.22
N ARG A 138 -3.57 13.66 10.68
CA ARG A 138 -4.04 14.81 11.46
C ARG A 138 -3.60 16.16 10.87
N GLY A 139 -4.47 17.16 11.01
CA GLY A 139 -4.08 18.56 10.83
C GLY A 139 -3.28 19.05 12.03
N HIS A 140 -2.42 20.06 11.83
CA HIS A 140 -1.55 20.58 12.89
C HIS A 140 -2.36 21.08 14.11
N ARG A 141 -3.50 21.76 13.87
CA ARG A 141 -4.41 22.19 14.95
C ARG A 141 -5.04 21.07 15.77
N GLU A 142 -5.03 19.83 15.27
CA GLU A 142 -5.65 18.68 15.95
C GLU A 142 -4.65 17.92 16.84
N LEU A 143 -3.38 18.32 16.80
CA LEU A 143 -2.35 17.75 17.66
C LEU A 143 -2.48 18.35 19.06
N ALA A 144 -2.54 17.49 20.07
CA ALA A 144 -2.72 17.93 21.45
C ALA A 144 -1.60 18.89 21.88
N GLY A 145 -1.97 19.95 22.60
CA GLY A 145 -1.05 20.99 23.03
C GLY A 145 -0.79 22.10 21.99
N ASN A 146 -1.30 22.00 20.76
CA ASN A 146 -1.07 23.06 19.77
C ASN A 146 -2.20 24.09 19.73
N SER A 147 -1.84 25.37 19.76
CA SER A 147 -2.74 26.50 19.44
C SER A 147 -2.29 27.14 18.13
N THR A 148 -2.80 26.63 17.02
CA THR A 148 -2.43 27.09 15.67
C THR A 148 -3.62 27.04 14.73
N GLU A 149 -3.69 27.98 13.78
CA GLU A 149 -4.64 27.91 12.68
C GLU A 149 -4.21 26.91 11.60
N CYS A 150 -2.95 26.47 11.58
CA CYS A 150 -2.44 25.51 10.61
C CYS A 150 -3.26 24.21 10.63
N PRO A 151 -3.69 23.63 9.48
CA PRO A 151 -3.29 23.94 8.09
C PRO A 151 -4.12 25.00 7.36
N GLY A 152 -4.68 25.99 8.06
CA GLY A 152 -5.51 27.06 7.51
C GLY A 152 -6.99 26.75 7.58
N GLN A 153 -7.81 27.74 7.93
CA GLN A 153 -9.22 27.58 8.29
C GLN A 153 -10.04 26.85 7.20
N ASN A 154 -9.65 27.00 5.95
CA ASN A 154 -10.33 26.42 4.78
C ASN A 154 -9.82 25.02 4.40
N PHE A 155 -8.97 24.41 5.23
CA PHE A 155 -8.67 22.99 5.16
C PHE A 155 -9.31 22.28 6.35
N ASP A 156 -10.12 21.26 6.04
CA ASP A 156 -10.81 20.40 7.01
C ASP A 156 -10.13 19.01 7.07
N PRO A 157 -9.33 18.73 8.11
CA PRO A 157 -8.69 17.43 8.25
C PRO A 157 -9.68 16.28 8.49
N ALA A 158 -10.83 16.53 9.11
CA ALA A 158 -11.83 15.51 9.36
C ALA A 158 -12.48 15.04 8.06
N ARG A 159 -12.88 15.99 7.22
CA ARG A 159 -13.37 15.69 5.86
C ARG A 159 -12.31 15.01 4.99
N PHE A 160 -11.04 15.41 5.13
CA PHE A 160 -9.96 14.73 4.43
C PHE A 160 -9.83 13.26 4.86
N ARG A 161 -9.93 12.97 6.16
CA ARG A 161 -9.97 11.58 6.66
C ARG A 161 -11.18 10.80 6.12
N GLU A 162 -12.35 11.41 5.98
CA GLU A 162 -13.51 10.76 5.34
C GLU A 162 -13.22 10.39 3.89
N THR A 163 -12.53 11.26 3.15
CA THR A 163 -12.07 10.96 1.78
C THR A 163 -11.13 9.76 1.76
N LEU A 164 -10.19 9.67 2.71
CA LEU A 164 -9.30 8.51 2.83
C LEU A 164 -10.05 7.23 3.18
N ARG A 165 -11.04 7.27 4.08
CA ARG A 165 -11.87 6.09 4.38
C ARG A 165 -12.67 5.63 3.17
N ALA A 166 -13.26 6.57 2.42
CA ALA A 166 -13.99 6.23 1.20
C ALA A 166 -13.08 5.60 0.15
N LEU A 167 -11.80 6.02 0.07
CA LEU A 167 -10.80 5.38 -0.79
C LEU A 167 -10.40 3.99 -0.30
N ASP A 168 -10.23 3.82 1.02
CA ASP A 168 -10.00 2.51 1.62
C ASP A 168 -11.19 1.57 1.35
N GLU A 169 -12.44 2.05 1.48
CA GLU A 169 -13.68 1.32 1.21
C GLU A 169 -13.85 1.01 -0.28
N ALA A 170 -13.52 1.94 -1.18
CA ALA A 170 -13.55 1.72 -2.62
C ALA A 170 -12.47 0.73 -3.07
N ALA A 171 -11.28 0.77 -2.45
CA ALA A 171 -10.25 -0.25 -2.62
C ALA A 171 -10.65 -1.60 -1.99
N ALA A 172 -11.55 -1.57 -0.99
CA ALA A 172 -12.17 -2.72 -0.34
C ALA A 172 -13.55 -3.11 -0.91
N GLY A 173 -13.91 -2.64 -2.12
CA GLY A 173 -15.12 -3.09 -2.82
C GLY A 173 -15.20 -4.63 -2.83
N PRO A 174 -16.41 -5.22 -2.93
CA PRO A 174 -16.52 -6.68 -2.92
C PRO A 174 -15.62 -7.21 -4.04
N PRO A 175 -14.66 -8.11 -3.75
CA PRO A 175 -13.79 -8.61 -4.78
C PRO A 175 -14.68 -9.27 -5.82
N GLU A 176 -14.59 -8.80 -7.06
CA GLU A 176 -14.88 -9.70 -8.18
C GLU A 176 -14.02 -10.94 -7.90
N PRO A 177 -14.62 -12.15 -7.82
CA PRO A 177 -13.90 -13.31 -7.31
C PRO A 177 -12.66 -13.50 -8.15
N GLN A 178 -11.52 -13.14 -7.57
CA GLN A 178 -10.26 -13.46 -8.19
C GLN A 178 -10.17 -14.98 -8.17
N PRO A 179 -9.72 -15.59 -9.26
CA PRO A 179 -9.33 -16.99 -9.22
C PRO A 179 -8.40 -17.17 -8.02
N GLU A 180 -8.79 -18.06 -7.11
CA GLU A 180 -8.02 -18.34 -5.90
C GLU A 180 -6.65 -18.88 -6.34
N VAL A 181 -5.59 -18.13 -6.05
CA VAL A 181 -4.21 -18.51 -6.33
C VAL A 181 -3.54 -18.67 -4.97
N HIS A 182 -3.24 -19.91 -4.61
CA HIS A 182 -2.59 -20.25 -3.34
C HIS A 182 -1.09 -19.93 -3.38
N PRO A 183 -0.44 -19.68 -2.23
CA PRO A 183 1.02 -19.65 -2.14
C PRO A 183 1.63 -20.90 -2.79
N GLY A 184 2.63 -20.74 -3.66
CA GLY A 184 3.17 -21.84 -4.46
C GLY A 184 2.54 -22.01 -5.84
N GLU A 185 1.47 -21.29 -6.19
CA GLU A 185 0.79 -21.47 -7.49
C GLU A 185 1.15 -20.41 -8.55
N HIS A 186 1.63 -19.25 -8.12
CA HIS A 186 1.97 -18.16 -9.04
C HIS A 186 3.36 -17.61 -8.79
N VAL A 187 4.14 -17.55 -9.86
CA VAL A 187 5.49 -16.99 -9.87
C VAL A 187 5.59 -15.79 -10.80
N VAL A 188 6.30 -14.76 -10.36
CA VAL A 188 6.88 -13.73 -11.22
C VAL A 188 8.30 -14.16 -11.56
N LEU A 189 8.52 -14.50 -12.83
CA LEU A 189 9.83 -14.84 -13.38
C LEU A 189 10.45 -13.59 -14.01
N LEU A 190 11.53 -13.12 -13.40
CA LEU A 190 12.27 -11.96 -13.89
C LEU A 190 13.43 -12.46 -14.76
N ALA A 191 13.30 -12.36 -16.09
CA ALA A 191 14.32 -12.84 -17.02
C ALA A 191 15.64 -12.06 -16.93
N ASP A 192 15.57 -10.78 -16.53
CA ASP A 192 16.72 -9.93 -16.18
C ASP A 192 16.47 -9.26 -14.82
N ALA A 193 16.76 -9.99 -13.73
CA ALA A 193 16.49 -9.58 -12.36
C ALA A 193 16.97 -8.16 -12.03
N ASP A 194 18.21 -7.84 -12.41
CA ASP A 194 18.87 -6.57 -12.11
C ASP A 194 18.17 -5.35 -12.73
N GLN A 195 17.42 -5.56 -13.82
CA GLN A 195 16.71 -4.48 -14.51
C GLN A 195 15.24 -4.38 -14.10
N TYR A 196 14.56 -5.51 -13.88
CA TYR A 196 13.10 -5.54 -13.76
C TYR A 196 12.58 -5.74 -12.34
N LEU A 197 13.43 -6.09 -11.36
CA LEU A 197 12.98 -6.27 -9.98
C LEU A 197 12.29 -5.00 -9.43
N THR A 198 12.91 -3.83 -9.63
CA THR A 198 12.34 -2.55 -9.20
C THR A 198 11.00 -2.26 -9.89
N ALA A 199 10.91 -2.54 -11.20
CA ALA A 199 9.69 -2.35 -11.99
C ALA A 199 8.54 -3.25 -11.52
N ALA A 200 8.84 -4.45 -11.02
CA ALA A 200 7.85 -5.42 -10.56
C ALA A 200 7.52 -5.34 -9.07
N MET A 201 8.25 -4.53 -8.30
CA MET A 201 8.23 -4.60 -6.85
C MET A 201 6.86 -4.24 -6.23
N ALA A 202 6.16 -3.25 -6.78
CA ALA A 202 4.81 -2.89 -6.33
C ALA A 202 3.82 -4.05 -6.51
N TYR A 203 3.90 -4.75 -7.64
CA TYR A 203 3.06 -5.91 -7.94
C TYR A 203 3.40 -7.11 -7.04
N ILE A 204 4.70 -7.39 -6.85
CA ILE A 204 5.17 -8.45 -5.95
C ILE A 204 4.66 -8.19 -4.52
N TRP A 205 4.76 -6.96 -4.01
CA TRP A 205 4.27 -6.64 -2.68
C TRP A 205 2.75 -6.70 -2.55
N ARG A 206 2.00 -6.23 -3.56
CA ARG A 206 0.53 -6.21 -3.51
C ARG A 206 -0.07 -7.61 -3.51
N PHE A 207 0.50 -8.50 -4.32
CA PHE A 207 -0.09 -9.80 -4.64
C PHE A 207 0.73 -10.99 -4.10
N GLN A 208 1.89 -10.76 -3.49
CA GLN A 208 2.71 -11.81 -2.86
C GLN A 208 2.88 -13.08 -3.72
N PRO A 209 3.23 -12.97 -5.02
CA PRO A 209 3.59 -14.14 -5.80
C PRO A 209 4.93 -14.70 -5.32
N ASP A 210 5.21 -15.95 -5.66
CA ASP A 210 6.59 -16.41 -5.63
C ASP A 210 7.42 -15.60 -6.63
N VAL A 211 8.70 -15.41 -6.35
CA VAL A 211 9.61 -14.70 -7.25
C VAL A 211 10.75 -15.64 -7.55
N SER A 212 11.06 -15.81 -8.84
CA SER A 212 12.21 -16.57 -9.28
C SER A 212 12.99 -15.84 -10.35
N PHE A 213 14.29 -16.07 -10.34
CA PHE A 213 15.27 -15.55 -11.29
C PHE A 213 15.88 -16.67 -12.15
N ALA A 214 15.55 -17.93 -11.82
CA ALA A 214 16.02 -19.10 -12.53
C ALA A 214 14.90 -19.58 -13.46
N LEU A 215 15.03 -19.25 -14.74
CA LEU A 215 14.04 -19.57 -15.77
C LEU A 215 13.77 -21.08 -15.86
N GLU A 216 14.79 -21.89 -15.57
CA GLU A 216 14.73 -23.35 -15.57
C GLU A 216 13.97 -23.91 -14.35
N GLU A 217 13.99 -23.23 -13.20
CA GLU A 217 13.30 -23.69 -11.98
C GLU A 217 11.78 -23.59 -12.07
N ALA A 218 11.26 -22.84 -13.04
CA ALA A 218 9.83 -22.67 -13.22
C ALA A 218 9.16 -23.76 -14.06
N GLU A 219 9.92 -24.61 -14.73
CA GLU A 219 9.39 -25.74 -15.47
C GLU A 219 8.76 -26.75 -14.49
N GLY A 220 7.43 -26.82 -14.49
CA GLY A 220 6.65 -27.78 -13.71
C GLY A 220 6.47 -27.48 -12.23
N ARG A 221 6.86 -26.28 -11.79
CA ARG A 221 6.70 -25.85 -10.41
C ARG A 221 5.48 -24.96 -10.17
N TRP A 222 5.15 -24.08 -11.12
CA TRP A 222 4.06 -23.12 -10.95
C TRP A 222 3.02 -23.22 -12.08
N PRO A 223 1.72 -23.40 -11.76
CA PRO A 223 0.66 -23.37 -12.75
C PRO A 223 0.44 -21.98 -13.37
N TYR A 224 0.79 -20.89 -12.69
CA TYR A 224 0.68 -19.53 -13.19
C TYR A 224 2.04 -18.84 -13.22
N VAL A 225 2.44 -18.36 -14.39
CA VAL A 225 3.73 -17.71 -14.60
C VAL A 225 3.53 -16.34 -15.21
N THR A 226 3.95 -15.29 -14.50
CA THR A 226 4.13 -13.95 -15.06
C THR A 226 5.58 -13.79 -15.46
N LEU A 227 5.87 -13.70 -16.75
CA LEU A 227 7.21 -13.61 -17.29
C LEU A 227 7.55 -12.16 -17.63
N VAL A 228 8.50 -11.56 -16.91
CA VAL A 228 8.86 -10.15 -17.04
C VAL A 228 10.27 -10.02 -17.59
N GLY A 229 10.44 -9.22 -18.64
CA GLY A 229 11.76 -8.98 -19.23
C GLY A 229 11.71 -8.19 -20.52
N SER A 230 12.87 -8.08 -21.18
CA SER A 230 12.95 -7.48 -22.51
C SER A 230 12.36 -8.40 -23.59
N ALA A 231 12.17 -7.87 -24.80
CA ALA A 231 11.72 -8.66 -25.94
C ALA A 231 12.72 -9.75 -26.35
N GLU A 232 13.99 -9.55 -26.05
CA GLU A 232 15.06 -10.51 -26.31
C GLU A 232 15.07 -11.63 -25.25
N ALA A 233 14.84 -11.28 -23.99
CA ALA A 233 14.88 -12.23 -22.87
C ALA A 233 13.62 -13.11 -22.80
N VAL A 234 12.47 -12.57 -23.22
CA VAL A 234 11.18 -13.27 -23.26
C VAL A 234 10.95 -13.89 -24.64
N SER A 235 11.52 -15.08 -24.86
CA SER A 235 11.40 -15.78 -26.15
C SER A 235 10.16 -16.68 -26.24
N GLY A 236 9.71 -16.93 -27.47
CA GLY A 236 8.62 -17.89 -27.74
C GLY A 236 8.96 -19.31 -27.28
N ASP A 237 10.22 -19.72 -27.39
CA ASP A 237 10.71 -21.02 -26.94
C ASP A 237 10.63 -21.18 -25.42
N LEU A 238 10.97 -20.12 -24.67
CA LEU A 238 10.84 -20.10 -23.21
C LEU A 238 9.38 -20.24 -22.78
N ILE A 239 8.47 -19.50 -23.42
CA ILE A 239 7.03 -19.62 -23.16
C ILE A 239 6.53 -21.04 -23.46
N ALA A 240 6.95 -21.64 -24.57
CA ALA A 240 6.57 -23.00 -24.96
C ALA A 240 7.11 -24.05 -23.98
N ARG A 241 8.35 -23.89 -23.50
CA ARG A 241 8.95 -24.77 -22.49
C ARG A 241 8.21 -24.72 -21.17
N LEU A 242 7.90 -23.53 -20.66
CA LEU A 242 7.15 -23.36 -19.41
C LEU A 242 5.75 -24.01 -19.49
N LYS A 243 5.05 -23.82 -20.61
CA LYS A 243 3.75 -24.49 -20.86
C LYS A 243 3.88 -26.01 -20.91
N THR A 244 4.88 -26.52 -21.63
CA THR A 244 5.16 -27.97 -21.72
C THR A 244 5.52 -28.55 -20.35
N GLY A 245 6.22 -27.76 -19.53
CA GLY A 245 6.57 -28.11 -18.15
C GLY A 245 5.38 -28.20 -17.21
N GLY A 246 4.20 -27.69 -17.58
CA GLY A 246 2.98 -27.77 -16.76
C GLY A 246 2.43 -26.42 -16.29
N ALA A 247 3.01 -25.29 -16.72
CA ALA A 247 2.39 -23.99 -16.51
C ALA A 247 1.10 -23.89 -17.32
N ARG A 248 -0.04 -23.70 -16.63
CA ARG A 248 -1.36 -23.53 -17.23
C ARG A 248 -1.47 -22.18 -17.94
N LEU A 249 -0.85 -21.15 -17.37
CA LEU A 249 -0.77 -19.82 -17.94
C LEU A 249 0.67 -19.31 -17.87
N VAL A 250 1.15 -18.79 -19.00
CA VAL A 250 2.40 -18.03 -19.07
C VAL A 250 2.07 -16.69 -19.71
N GLN A 251 2.09 -15.63 -18.90
CA GLN A 251 1.76 -14.28 -19.31
C GLN A 251 3.04 -13.46 -19.48
N PRO A 252 3.45 -13.14 -20.71
CA PRO A 252 4.60 -12.28 -20.95
C PRO A 252 4.23 -10.80 -20.68
N VAL A 253 5.12 -10.10 -19.99
CA VAL A 253 5.12 -8.66 -19.72
C VAL A 253 6.43 -8.12 -20.25
N VAL A 254 6.39 -7.67 -21.50
CA VAL A 254 7.59 -7.42 -22.30
C VAL A 254 7.69 -5.95 -22.65
N GLY A 255 8.86 -5.37 -22.43
CA GLY A 255 9.15 -3.99 -22.80
C GLY A 255 10.35 -3.43 -22.05
N SER A 256 10.54 -2.12 -22.09
CA SER A 256 11.50 -1.45 -21.21
C SER A 256 11.04 -1.51 -19.75
N PRO A 257 11.94 -1.33 -18.76
CA PRO A 257 11.58 -1.30 -17.35
C PRO A 257 10.43 -0.33 -17.04
N GLU A 258 10.40 0.84 -17.68
CA GLU A 258 9.34 1.84 -17.49
C GLU A 258 7.99 1.36 -18.03
N THR A 259 7.98 0.71 -19.20
CA THR A 259 6.74 0.16 -19.77
C THR A 259 6.21 -1.04 -18.99
N VAL A 260 7.12 -1.87 -18.48
CA VAL A 260 6.79 -3.01 -17.60
C VAL A 260 6.23 -2.50 -16.29
N GLN A 261 6.88 -1.51 -15.67
CA GLN A 261 6.41 -0.89 -14.44
C GLN A 261 5.01 -0.31 -14.62
N ALA A 262 4.78 0.46 -15.70
CA ALA A 262 3.46 1.02 -15.97
C ALA A 262 2.37 -0.06 -16.15
N ALA A 263 2.69 -1.18 -16.80
CA ALA A 263 1.77 -2.30 -16.96
C ALA A 263 1.43 -2.99 -15.63
N LEU A 264 2.44 -3.21 -14.78
CA LEU A 264 2.28 -3.83 -13.46
C LEU A 264 1.59 -2.89 -12.46
N ASP A 265 1.90 -1.59 -12.49
CA ASP A 265 1.25 -0.57 -11.67
C ASP A 265 -0.23 -0.42 -12.05
N SER A 266 -0.57 -0.53 -13.34
CA SER A 266 -1.97 -0.55 -13.80
C SER A 266 -2.76 -1.73 -13.22
N LEU A 267 -2.12 -2.88 -13.04
CA LEU A 267 -2.71 -4.05 -12.40
C LEU A 267 -2.87 -3.86 -10.89
N VAL A 268 -1.83 -3.34 -10.22
CA VAL A 268 -1.90 -2.98 -8.80
C VAL A 268 -3.03 -1.97 -8.54
N ALA A 269 -3.14 -0.93 -9.36
CA ALA A 269 -4.14 0.13 -9.25
C ALA A 269 -5.57 -0.39 -9.41
N ARG A 270 -5.77 -1.39 -10.28
CA ARG A 270 -7.07 -2.06 -10.45
C ARG A 270 -7.30 -3.20 -9.45
N ASN A 271 -6.35 -3.40 -8.53
CA ASN A 271 -6.31 -4.57 -7.65
C ASN A 271 -6.53 -5.88 -8.43
N GLN A 272 -5.93 -6.01 -9.61
CA GLN A 272 -6.13 -7.14 -10.52
C GLN A 272 -4.79 -7.85 -10.72
N ARG A 273 -4.77 -9.18 -10.62
CA ARG A 273 -3.64 -9.97 -11.15
C ARG A 273 -3.74 -10.06 -12.67
N PHE A 274 -2.69 -10.54 -13.33
CA PHE A 274 -2.83 -10.94 -14.73
C PHE A 274 -4.00 -11.93 -14.89
N ASP A 275 -4.77 -11.71 -15.94
CA ASP A 275 -6.04 -12.38 -16.17
C ASP A 275 -5.86 -13.89 -16.34
N THR A 276 -6.28 -14.68 -15.35
CA THR A 276 -6.35 -16.14 -15.50
C THR A 276 -7.68 -16.61 -16.13
N SER A 277 -8.56 -15.68 -16.52
CA SER A 277 -9.84 -15.99 -17.18
C SER A 277 -9.69 -16.24 -18.68
N THR A 278 -8.54 -15.91 -19.28
CA THR A 278 -8.18 -16.39 -20.63
C THR A 278 -7.57 -17.79 -20.58
N THR A 279 -8.23 -18.69 -19.84
CA THR A 279 -8.11 -20.12 -20.12
C THR A 279 -9.09 -20.40 -21.27
N PRO A 280 -8.73 -21.13 -22.34
CA PRO A 280 -9.76 -21.84 -23.10
C PRO A 280 -10.49 -22.69 -22.07
N THR A 281 -11.79 -22.46 -21.86
CA THR A 281 -12.62 -23.17 -20.88
C THR A 281 -12.20 -24.63 -20.76
N PRO A 282 -11.56 -25.06 -19.66
CA PRO A 282 -11.40 -26.47 -19.42
C PRO A 282 -12.80 -27.04 -19.22
N GLU A 283 -13.10 -28.09 -19.97
CA GLU A 283 -14.26 -28.94 -19.71
C GLU A 283 -14.29 -29.27 -18.21
N PRO A 284 -15.42 -29.10 -17.51
CA PRO A 284 -15.48 -29.25 -16.06
C PRO A 284 -14.86 -30.59 -15.65
N PRO A 285 -13.92 -30.63 -14.70
CA PRO A 285 -13.46 -31.91 -14.16
C PRO A 285 -14.67 -32.62 -13.55
N ALA A 286 -14.75 -33.92 -13.79
CA ALA A 286 -15.77 -34.77 -13.19
C ALA A 286 -15.80 -34.54 -11.67
N PRO A 287 -16.98 -34.55 -11.03
CA PRO A 287 -17.11 -34.25 -9.60
C PRO A 287 -16.17 -35.16 -8.78
N GLU A 288 -15.21 -34.54 -8.10
CA GLU A 288 -14.32 -35.24 -7.19
C GLU A 288 -15.13 -35.82 -6.03
N PRO A 289 -14.91 -37.09 -5.64
CA PRO A 289 -15.84 -37.78 -4.75
C PRO A 289 -15.77 -37.34 -3.29
N TRP A 290 -14.90 -36.40 -2.89
CA TRP A 290 -14.70 -35.99 -1.48
C TRP A 290 -14.98 -34.50 -1.23
N ARG A 291 -15.31 -34.17 0.02
CA ARG A 291 -15.37 -32.78 0.53
C ARG A 291 -14.02 -32.39 1.14
N THR A 292 -13.75 -31.09 1.30
CA THR A 292 -12.58 -30.61 2.03
C THR A 292 -12.97 -29.99 3.37
N TYR A 293 -12.10 -30.08 4.37
CA TYR A 293 -12.29 -29.50 5.70
C TYR A 293 -10.99 -28.90 6.23
N THR A 294 -11.08 -27.69 6.79
CA THR A 294 -9.96 -27.02 7.46
C THR A 294 -9.97 -27.33 8.96
N VAL A 295 -8.92 -27.98 9.45
CA VAL A 295 -8.75 -28.40 10.84
C VAL A 295 -8.78 -27.20 11.78
N GLN A 296 -9.55 -27.31 12.87
CA GLN A 296 -9.68 -26.27 13.90
C GLN A 296 -8.83 -26.58 15.15
N PRO A 297 -8.51 -25.59 15.99
CA PRO A 297 -7.85 -25.82 17.28
C PRO A 297 -8.58 -26.84 18.15
N GLY A 298 -7.88 -27.93 18.52
CA GLY A 298 -8.43 -29.01 19.33
C GLY A 298 -9.09 -30.15 18.55
N ASP A 299 -9.14 -30.06 17.21
CA ASP A 299 -9.63 -31.15 16.38
C ASP A 299 -8.74 -32.39 16.46
N THR A 300 -9.39 -33.54 16.36
CA THR A 300 -8.75 -34.84 16.11
C THR A 300 -9.47 -35.49 14.93
N LEU A 301 -8.82 -36.42 14.21
CA LEU A 301 -9.49 -37.15 13.13
C LEU A 301 -10.77 -37.86 13.61
N SER A 302 -10.79 -38.33 14.86
CA SER A 302 -11.99 -38.92 15.49
C SER A 302 -13.09 -37.91 15.76
N PHE A 303 -12.75 -36.69 16.20
CA PHE A 303 -13.71 -35.62 16.37
C PHE A 303 -14.33 -35.19 15.03
N ILE A 304 -13.48 -35.01 14.01
CA ILE A 304 -13.92 -34.67 12.64
C ILE A 304 -14.78 -35.80 12.07
N ALA A 305 -14.39 -37.06 12.23
CA ALA A 305 -15.22 -38.19 11.79
C ALA A 305 -16.59 -38.23 12.48
N ARG A 306 -16.68 -37.89 13.77
CA ARG A 306 -17.97 -37.77 14.46
C ARG A 306 -18.82 -36.64 13.89
N GLN A 307 -18.22 -35.52 13.51
CA GLN A 307 -18.92 -34.39 12.91
C GLN A 307 -19.46 -34.71 11.50
N PHE A 308 -18.65 -35.34 10.66
CA PHE A 308 -19.00 -35.58 9.26
C PHE A 308 -19.75 -36.90 9.01
N TYR A 309 -19.48 -37.93 9.80
CA TYR A 309 -20.07 -39.27 9.63
C TYR A 309 -20.99 -39.67 10.77
N GLY A 310 -21.08 -38.87 11.84
CA GLY A 310 -21.80 -39.28 13.05
C GLY A 310 -21.10 -40.39 13.84
N ASP A 311 -19.90 -40.82 13.45
CA ASP A 311 -19.18 -41.94 14.08
C ASP A 311 -17.68 -41.65 14.16
N SER A 312 -17.18 -41.47 15.39
CA SER A 312 -15.78 -41.18 15.65
C SER A 312 -14.84 -42.31 15.26
N SER A 313 -15.33 -43.55 15.16
CA SER A 313 -14.52 -44.72 14.78
C SER A 313 -14.11 -44.70 13.30
N ARG A 314 -14.79 -43.88 12.48
CA ARG A 314 -14.55 -43.72 11.03
C ARG A 314 -13.38 -42.81 10.68
N TRP A 315 -12.61 -42.36 11.68
CA TRP A 315 -11.43 -41.51 11.49
C TRP A 315 -10.39 -42.08 10.52
N ARG A 316 -10.29 -43.42 10.42
CA ARG A 316 -9.38 -44.10 9.49
C ARG A 316 -9.69 -43.78 8.02
N LEU A 317 -10.95 -43.56 7.66
CA LEU A 317 -11.32 -43.20 6.28
C LEU A 317 -10.75 -41.83 5.90
N ILE A 318 -10.83 -40.87 6.84
CA ILE A 318 -10.23 -39.55 6.67
C ILE A 318 -8.72 -39.68 6.60
N PHE A 319 -8.10 -40.48 7.48
CA PHE A 319 -6.65 -40.69 7.45
C PHE A 319 -6.17 -41.29 6.11
N GLU A 320 -6.84 -42.34 5.62
CA GLU A 320 -6.48 -43.02 4.38
C GLU A 320 -6.63 -42.09 3.15
N ALA A 321 -7.68 -41.27 3.11
CA ALA A 321 -7.88 -40.29 2.04
C ALA A 321 -6.82 -39.17 2.02
N ASN A 322 -6.08 -39.00 3.12
CA ASN A 322 -5.09 -37.94 3.31
C ASN A 322 -3.68 -38.47 3.52
N ARG A 323 -3.36 -39.72 3.12
CA ARG A 323 -2.02 -40.30 3.27
C ARG A 323 -0.94 -39.56 2.50
N ASP A 324 -1.33 -38.75 1.52
CA ASP A 324 -0.46 -37.81 0.80
C ASP A 324 0.07 -36.69 1.68
N ILE A 325 -0.64 -36.32 2.76
CA ILE A 325 -0.27 -35.22 3.66
C ILE A 325 -0.16 -35.64 5.14
N LEU A 326 -0.72 -36.78 5.53
CA LEU A 326 -0.71 -37.31 6.90
C LEU A 326 0.05 -38.63 6.94
N THR A 327 1.27 -38.59 7.49
CA THR A 327 2.08 -39.80 7.71
C THR A 327 1.65 -40.55 8.99
N ASP A 328 1.17 -39.82 10.00
CA ASP A 328 0.68 -40.32 11.29
C ASP A 328 -0.71 -39.70 11.59
N PRO A 329 -1.70 -40.48 12.07
CA PRO A 329 -3.06 -39.98 12.30
C PRO A 329 -3.17 -38.93 13.43
N GLY A 330 -2.17 -38.84 14.31
CA GLY A 330 -2.07 -37.82 15.35
C GLY A 330 -1.45 -36.50 14.87
N GLN A 331 -0.85 -36.46 13.68
CA GLN A 331 -0.20 -35.25 13.12
C GLN A 331 -1.19 -34.37 12.36
N ILE A 332 -2.28 -34.03 13.04
CA ILE A 332 -3.29 -33.11 12.52
C ILE A 332 -3.16 -31.78 13.26
N PHE A 333 -2.93 -30.69 12.51
CA PHE A 333 -2.67 -29.36 13.04
C PHE A 333 -3.73 -28.36 12.58
N PRO A 334 -4.10 -27.37 13.43
CA PRO A 334 -5.04 -26.33 13.03
C PRO A 334 -4.58 -25.60 11.76
N GLY A 335 -5.51 -25.35 10.85
CA GLY A 335 -5.27 -24.73 9.55
C GLY A 335 -4.95 -25.70 8.41
N MET A 336 -4.70 -26.99 8.69
CA MET A 336 -4.51 -28.00 7.64
C MET A 336 -5.81 -28.25 6.87
N LEU A 337 -5.73 -28.33 5.54
CA LEU A 337 -6.84 -28.74 4.70
C LEU A 337 -6.78 -30.26 4.48
N ILE A 338 -7.85 -30.98 4.83
CA ILE A 338 -7.93 -32.44 4.70
C ILE A 338 -9.18 -32.86 3.89
N LYS A 339 -9.07 -33.96 3.14
CA LYS A 339 -10.13 -34.60 2.36
C LYS A 339 -11.04 -35.43 3.26
N ILE A 340 -12.35 -35.25 3.13
CA ILE A 340 -13.40 -36.01 3.80
C ILE A 340 -14.09 -36.87 2.72
N PRO A 341 -13.73 -38.15 2.57
CA PRO A 341 -14.37 -39.03 1.60
C PRO A 341 -15.85 -39.25 1.97
N PRO A 342 -16.71 -39.62 1.02
CA PRO A 342 -18.08 -40.02 1.33
C PRO A 342 -18.04 -41.39 2.02
N LEU A 343 -19.06 -41.69 2.82
CA LEU A 343 -19.28 -43.07 3.23
C LEU A 343 -19.72 -43.83 1.97
N SER A 344 -18.84 -44.65 1.41
CA SER A 344 -19.27 -45.67 0.45
C SER A 344 -20.29 -46.56 1.16
N GLU A 345 -21.44 -46.81 0.53
CA GLU A 345 -22.46 -47.74 1.05
C GLU A 345 -21.89 -49.14 1.35
#